data_AF-A0A0F8XEG0-F1
#
_entry.id   AF-A0A0F8XEG0-F1
#
_cell.length_a   1.000
_cell.length_b   1.000
_cell.length_c   1.000
_cell.angle_alpha   90.00
_cell.angle_beta   90.00
_cell.angle_gamma   90.00
#
_symmetry.space_group_name_H-M   'P 1'
#
loop_
_entity.id
_entity.type
_entity.pdbx_description
1 polymer ?
#
loop_
_entity_poly.entity_id
_entity_poly.type
_entity_poly.pdbx_seq_one_letter_code
_entity_poly.pdbx_strand_id
1 'polypeptide(L)'
;IMTSSLGEISAIDPGSDKDWSETVSLKIAAHPDLSENQRRVIELDYGMTDGAAEIPVRKSLLFYTLKRLGLDTDPILRRPQDQHIVLVNGREVHAALERGPT
;
A
#
# COMPACT_ATOMS: atom_id res chain seq x y z
N ILE A 1 44.22 15.75 -11.69
CA ILE A 1 43.32 15.48 -10.54
C ILE A 1 42.11 16.37 -10.72
N MET A 2 40.96 15.81 -11.09
CA MET A 2 39.76 16.59 -11.41
C MET A 2 39.01 16.87 -10.11
N THR A 3 39.07 18.12 -9.64
CA THR A 3 38.34 18.57 -8.46
C THR A 3 36.88 18.74 -8.85
N SER A 4 36.05 17.75 -8.55
CA SER A 4 34.59 17.90 -8.66
C SER A 4 34.16 18.89 -7.57
N SER A 5 33.72 20.08 -7.97
CA SER A 5 33.05 20.99 -7.03
C SER A 5 31.71 20.36 -6.67
N LEU A 6 31.44 20.18 -5.37
CA LEU A 6 30.12 19.75 -4.91
C LEU A 6 29.09 20.73 -5.47
N GLY A 7 28.23 20.21 -6.34
CA GLY A 7 27.18 20.98 -7.01
C GLY A 7 26.31 21.71 -5.98
N GLU A 8 25.83 22.88 -6.40
CA GLU A 8 24.93 23.73 -5.63
C GLU A 8 23.85 22.88 -4.94
N ILE A 9 23.75 23.04 -3.62
CA ILE A 9 22.68 22.46 -2.83
C ILE A 9 21.38 23.02 -3.41
N SER A 10 20.52 22.16 -3.96
CA SER A 10 19.23 22.57 -4.52
C SER A 10 18.45 23.37 -3.48
N ALA A 11 17.89 24.53 -3.87
CA ALA A 11 17.05 25.34 -2.99
C ALA A 11 15.68 24.68 -2.69
N ILE A 12 15.41 23.51 -3.28
CA ILE A 12 14.22 22.70 -3.04
C ILE A 12 14.45 21.87 -1.77
N ASP A 13 13.67 22.12 -0.73
CA ASP A 13 13.61 21.27 0.46
C ASP A 13 12.92 19.93 0.11
N PRO A 14 13.62 18.79 0.13
CA PRO A 14 13.01 17.48 -0.14
C PRO A 14 11.89 17.12 0.85
N GLY A 15 11.89 17.71 2.05
CA GLY A 15 10.85 17.53 3.06
C GLY A 15 9.52 18.22 2.73
N SER A 16 9.51 19.13 1.73
CA SER A 16 8.28 19.78 1.27
C SER A 16 7.40 18.87 0.41
N ASP A 17 7.96 17.79 -0.16
CA ASP A 17 7.20 16.77 -0.87
C ASP A 17 6.53 15.82 0.16
N LYS A 18 5.28 16.16 0.48
CA LYS A 18 4.46 15.40 1.43
C LYS A 18 4.12 14.01 0.92
N ASP A 19 3.92 13.83 -0.37
CA ASP A 19 3.58 12.52 -0.92
C ASP A 19 4.80 11.58 -0.88
N TRP A 20 6.00 12.13 -0.98
CA TRP A 20 7.24 11.38 -0.81
C TRP A 20 7.57 11.03 0.64
N SER A 21 7.27 11.94 1.58
CA SER A 21 7.64 11.81 2.99
C SER A 21 6.58 11.14 3.86
N GLU A 22 5.30 11.26 3.52
CA GLU A 22 4.20 10.69 4.30
C GLU A 22 3.87 9.25 3.91
N THR A 23 3.35 8.49 4.87
CA THR A 23 3.02 7.07 4.75
C THR A 23 1.56 6.84 5.15
N VAL A 24 0.91 5.87 4.49
CA VAL A 24 -0.44 5.37 4.77
C VAL A 24 -0.33 3.90 5.16
N SER A 25 -1.01 3.48 6.23
CA SER A 25 -1.06 2.07 6.63
C SER A 25 -2.16 1.36 5.85
N LEU A 26 -1.81 0.36 5.04
CA LEU A 26 -2.77 -0.55 4.43
C LEU A 26 -3.08 -1.69 5.40
N LYS A 27 -4.33 -1.79 5.85
CA LYS A 27 -4.78 -2.91 6.67
C LYS A 27 -5.40 -3.97 5.78
N ILE A 28 -4.71 -5.09 5.62
CA ILE A 28 -5.17 -6.21 4.79
C ILE A 28 -5.64 -7.38 5.65
N ALA A 29 -6.58 -8.15 5.12
CA ALA A 29 -7.04 -9.41 5.71
C ALA A 29 -7.21 -10.47 4.63
N ALA A 30 -7.25 -11.74 5.00
CA ALA A 30 -7.59 -12.81 4.08
C ALA A 30 -9.04 -12.65 3.59
N HIS A 31 -9.30 -12.96 2.32
CA HIS A 31 -10.64 -12.84 1.76
C HIS A 31 -11.64 -13.73 2.53
N PRO A 32 -12.79 -13.20 3.00
CA PRO A 32 -13.70 -13.93 3.89
C PRO A 32 -14.30 -15.19 3.24
N ASP A 33 -14.58 -15.13 1.94
CA ASP A 33 -15.15 -16.25 1.17
C ASP A 33 -14.16 -17.36 0.80
N LEU A 34 -12.90 -17.28 1.24
CA LEU A 34 -11.97 -18.40 1.17
C LEU A 34 -12.31 -19.44 2.25
N SER A 35 -11.98 -20.70 1.97
CA SER A 35 -12.05 -21.75 3.00
C SER A 35 -11.12 -21.44 4.17
N GLU A 36 -11.41 -22.00 5.35
CA GLU A 36 -10.60 -21.78 6.55
C GLU A 36 -9.12 -22.14 6.33
N ASN A 37 -8.84 -23.27 5.68
CA ASN A 37 -7.47 -23.67 5.35
C ASN A 37 -6.79 -22.68 4.41
N GLN A 38 -7.48 -22.17 3.39
CA GLN A 38 -6.92 -21.16 2.49
C GLN A 38 -6.62 -19.86 3.23
N ARG A 39 -7.56 -19.36 4.04
CA ARG A 39 -7.34 -18.16 4.86
C ARG A 39 -6.12 -18.34 5.76
N ARG A 40 -5.96 -19.50 6.40
CA ARG A 40 -4.82 -19.78 7.27
C ARG A 40 -3.48 -19.72 6.52
N VAL A 41 -3.42 -20.24 5.30
CA VAL A 41 -2.22 -20.14 4.45
C VAL A 41 -1.92 -18.67 4.11
N ILE A 42 -2.93 -17.91 3.71
CA ILE A 42 -2.77 -16.47 3.39
C ILE A 42 -2.37 -15.65 4.60
N GLU A 43 -2.95 -15.92 5.78
CA GLU A 43 -2.56 -15.28 7.03
C GLU A 43 -1.08 -15.52 7.36
N LEU A 44 -0.58 -16.73 7.14
CA LEU A 44 0.83 -17.07 7.35
C LEU A 44 1.73 -16.35 6.33
N ASP A 45 1.37 -16.37 5.04
CA ASP A 45 2.16 -15.75 3.97
C ASP A 45 2.33 -14.23 4.16
N TYR A 46 1.30 -13.57 4.67
CA TYR A 46 1.32 -12.13 4.93
C TYR A 46 1.70 -11.77 6.38
N GLY A 47 1.98 -12.75 7.24
CA GLY A 47 2.32 -12.51 8.63
C GLY A 47 1.20 -11.82 9.42
N MET A 48 -0.06 -12.17 9.15
CA MET A 48 -1.22 -11.59 9.82
C MET A 48 -1.25 -11.96 11.30
N THR A 49 -1.59 -10.98 12.13
CA THR A 49 -1.87 -11.13 13.56
C THR A 49 -3.31 -10.73 13.82
N ASP A 50 -4.07 -11.54 14.56
CA ASP A 50 -5.50 -11.33 14.80
C ASP A 50 -6.32 -11.17 13.51
N GLY A 51 -5.95 -11.91 12.45
CA GLY A 51 -6.66 -11.95 11.18
C GLY A 51 -6.36 -10.79 10.21
N ALA A 52 -5.40 -9.92 10.54
CA ALA A 52 -5.00 -8.83 9.66
C ALA A 52 -3.48 -8.54 9.70
N ALA A 53 -2.97 -7.90 8.65
CA ALA A 53 -1.62 -7.33 8.61
C ALA A 53 -1.69 -5.85 8.24
N GLU A 54 -0.73 -5.07 8.75
CA GLU A 54 -0.56 -3.66 8.40
C GLU A 54 0.70 -3.48 7.57
N ILE A 55 0.54 -2.84 6.40
CA ILE A 55 1.63 -2.58 5.47
C ILE A 55 1.78 -1.05 5.33
N PRO A 56 2.86 -0.45 5.85
CA PRO A 56 3.14 0.96 5.65
C PRO A 56 3.56 1.22 4.20
N VAL A 57 2.87 2.13 3.52
CA VAL A 57 3.13 2.48 2.12
C VAL A 57 3.26 3.99 1.98
N ARG A 58 4.33 4.47 1.32
CA ARG A 58 4.47 5.90 1.01
C ARG A 58 3.31 6.36 0.12
N LYS A 59 2.78 7.55 0.36
CA LYS A 59 1.67 8.10 -0.42
C LYS A 59 1.95 8.11 -1.92
N SER A 60 3.16 8.51 -2.32
CA SER A 60 3.61 8.50 -3.73
C SER A 60 3.56 7.12 -4.40
N LEU A 61 3.62 6.04 -3.63
CA LEU A 61 3.60 4.65 -4.12
C LEU A 61 2.26 3.96 -3.89
N LEU A 62 1.30 4.62 -3.23
CA LEU A 62 0.05 4.01 -2.77
C LEU A 62 -0.75 3.40 -3.92
N PHE A 63 -0.94 4.15 -5.01
CA PHE A 63 -1.64 3.69 -6.21
C PHE A 63 -1.01 2.41 -6.80
N TYR A 64 0.31 2.39 -6.91
CA TYR A 64 1.03 1.25 -7.49
C TYR A 64 0.99 0.03 -6.58
N THR A 65 1.10 0.23 -5.27
CA THR A 65 0.98 -0.87 -4.29
C THR A 65 -0.40 -1.49 -4.33
N LEU A 66 -1.47 -0.69 -4.40
CA LEU A 66 -2.84 -1.20 -4.51
C LEU A 66 -3.03 -2.03 -5.78
N LYS A 67 -2.57 -1.54 -6.94
CA LYS A 67 -2.60 -2.30 -8.19
C LYS A 67 -1.83 -3.62 -8.10
N ARG A 68 -0.63 -3.60 -7.53
CA ARG A 68 0.21 -4.80 -7.40
C ARG A 68 -0.41 -5.86 -6.50
N LEU A 69 -1.14 -5.44 -5.46
CA LEU A 69 -1.87 -6.32 -4.54
C LEU A 69 -3.29 -6.65 -5.03
N GLY A 70 -3.70 -6.12 -6.19
CA GLY A 70 -5.04 -6.29 -6.73
C GLY A 70 -6.15 -5.60 -5.94
N LEU A 71 -5.81 -4.65 -5.06
CA LEU A 71 -6.72 -3.92 -4.17
C LEU A 71 -7.23 -2.60 -4.78
N ASP A 72 -6.95 -2.35 -6.06
CA ASP A 72 -7.34 -1.16 -6.80
C ASP A 72 -8.76 -1.25 -7.40
N THR A 73 -9.39 -2.42 -7.30
CA THR A 73 -10.71 -2.72 -7.88
C THR A 73 -11.62 -3.28 -6.79
N ASP A 74 -12.95 -3.11 -6.95
CA ASP A 74 -13.93 -3.70 -6.05
C ASP A 74 -13.69 -5.23 -5.92
N PRO A 75 -13.51 -5.76 -4.69
CA PRO A 75 -13.24 -7.18 -4.47
C PRO A 75 -14.35 -8.09 -5.01
N ILE A 76 -15.59 -7.61 -5.13
CA ILE A 76 -16.73 -8.37 -5.67
C ILE A 76 -16.54 -8.70 -7.16
N LEU A 77 -15.69 -7.95 -7.87
CA LEU A 77 -15.44 -8.13 -9.30
C LEU A 77 -14.46 -9.27 -9.61
N ARG A 78 -13.86 -9.91 -8.59
CA ARG A 78 -12.92 -11.03 -8.76
C ARG A 78 -13.35 -12.22 -7.91
N ARG A 79 -12.98 -13.42 -8.35
CA ARG A 79 -13.21 -14.62 -7.52
C ARG A 79 -12.27 -14.55 -6.31
N PRO A 80 -12.66 -15.06 -5.13
CA PRO A 80 -11.79 -15.09 -3.95
C PRO A 80 -10.44 -15.78 -4.19
N GLN A 81 -10.38 -16.76 -5.11
CA GLN A 81 -9.13 -17.46 -5.48
C GLN A 81 -8.23 -16.65 -6.42
N ASP A 82 -8.75 -15.61 -7.07
CA ASP A 82 -7.95 -14.68 -7.88
C ASP A 82 -7.53 -13.45 -7.05
N GLN A 83 -8.25 -13.18 -5.95
CA GLN A 83 -7.98 -12.07 -5.02
C GLN A 83 -7.98 -12.57 -3.56
N HIS A 84 -6.82 -13.05 -3.11
CA HIS A 84 -6.70 -13.71 -1.80
C HIS A 84 -6.81 -12.78 -0.58
N ILE A 85 -6.61 -11.48 -0.77
CA ILE A 85 -6.64 -10.47 0.30
C ILE A 85 -7.61 -9.35 -0.01
N VAL A 86 -8.15 -8.76 1.05
CA VAL A 86 -9.06 -7.61 0.99
C VAL A 86 -8.51 -6.44 1.82
N LEU A 87 -8.88 -5.22 1.43
CA LEU A 87 -8.50 -4.01 2.14
C LEU A 87 -9.56 -3.66 3.18
N VAL A 88 -9.19 -3.71 4.45
CA VAL A 88 -10.10 -3.49 5.59
C VAL A 88 -10.37 -2.00 5.79
N ASN A 89 -9.33 -1.16 5.70
CA ASN A 89 -9.44 0.29 5.87
C ASN A 89 -9.55 1.04 4.53
N GLY A 90 -10.29 0.47 3.57
CA GLY A 90 -10.39 1.01 2.21
C GLY A 90 -10.82 2.47 2.15
N ARG A 91 -11.76 2.90 3.00
CA ARG A 91 -12.20 4.31 3.06
C ARG A 91 -11.06 5.29 3.34
N GLU A 92 -10.18 4.97 4.28
CA GLU A 92 -9.05 5.82 4.66
C GLU A 92 -8.01 5.88 3.52
N VAL A 93 -7.75 4.73 2.92
CA VAL A 93 -6.80 4.57 1.81
C VAL A 93 -7.27 5.30 0.56
N HIS A 94 -8.55 5.18 0.20
CA HIS A 94 -9.12 5.91 -0.94
C HIS A 94 -9.13 7.43 -0.69
N ALA A 95 -9.46 7.88 0.53
CA ALA A 95 -9.36 9.30 0.87
C ALA A 95 -7.91 9.83 0.77
N ALA A 96 -6.91 9.00 1.03
CA ALA A 96 -5.51 9.35 0.85
C ALA A 96 -5.10 9.41 -0.64
N LEU A 97 -5.72 8.61 -1.51
CA LEU A 97 -5.52 8.67 -2.97
C LEU A 97 -6.20 9.89 -3.61
N GLU A 98 -7.41 10.24 -3.18
CA GLU A 98 -8.17 11.39 -3.72
C GLU A 98 -7.50 12.74 -3.40
N ARG A 99 -6.68 12.77 -2.34
CA ARG A 99 -5.83 13.92 -2.00
C ARG A 99 -4.51 13.96 -2.80
N GLY A 100 -4.49 13.36 -4.00
CA GLY A 100 -3.33 13.27 -4.88
C GLY A 100 -2.66 14.62 -5.21
N PRO A 101 -1.45 14.57 -5.80
CA PRO A 101 -0.45 15.63 -5.71
C PRO A 101 -0.97 16.94 -6.29
N THR A 102 -0.80 18.03 -5.54
CA THR A 102 -0.99 19.39 -6.05
C THR A 102 0.18 19.79 -6.92
#